data_AF-A0A368QJA7-F1
#
_entry.id   AF-A0A368QJA7-F1
#
_cell.length_a   1.000
_cell.length_b   1.000
_cell.length_c   1.000
_cell.angle_alpha   90.00
_cell.angle_beta   90.00
_cell.angle_gamma   90.00
#
_symmetry.space_group_name_H-M   'P 1'
#
loop_
_entity.id
_entity.type
_entity.pdbx_description
1 polymer ?
#
loop_
_entity_poly.entity_id
_entity_poly.type
_entity_poly.pdbx_seq_one_letter_code
_entity_poly.pdbx_strand_id
1 'polypeptide(L)'
;MRPDDLCPFCSEQEDCSHLFISCPRTKSFSASLSIDLSEMTHVHDIEQLWIANPFLEPNQRVRTTVLTCVLWNVWKCRNAKVFRGEDETNARISRRCYDDLRLNRCFSSSDKNKLIGWSSFFS
;
A
#
# COMPACT_ATOMS: atom_id res chain seq x y z
N MET A 1 -27.05 1.52 -10.72
CA MET A 1 -25.86 2.15 -10.12
C MET A 1 -25.45 1.31 -8.94
N ARG A 2 -24.17 0.93 -8.81
CA ARG A 2 -23.68 0.45 -7.51
C ARG A 2 -23.77 1.65 -6.55
N PRO A 3 -24.10 1.45 -5.25
CA PRO A 3 -23.86 2.50 -4.28
C PRO A 3 -22.37 2.86 -4.37
N ASP A 4 -22.05 4.15 -4.53
CA ASP A 4 -20.68 4.64 -4.74
C ASP A 4 -19.76 4.35 -3.53
N ASP A 5 -20.37 3.91 -2.44
CA ASP A 5 -19.79 3.69 -1.14
C ASP A 5 -19.45 2.20 -0.88
N LEU A 6 -19.69 1.30 -1.84
CA LEU A 6 -19.32 -0.12 -1.69
C LEU A 6 -17.97 -0.44 -2.34
N CYS A 7 -17.17 -1.23 -1.63
CA CYS A 7 -15.88 -1.71 -2.08
C CYS A 7 -16.05 -2.57 -3.34
N PRO A 8 -15.31 -2.30 -4.44
CA PRO A 8 -15.46 -3.03 -5.69
C PRO A 8 -14.96 -4.49 -5.62
N PHE A 9 -14.23 -4.86 -4.56
CA PHE A 9 -13.65 -6.19 -4.37
C PHE A 9 -14.49 -7.11 -3.50
N CYS A 10 -15.16 -6.59 -2.47
CA CYS A 10 -15.91 -7.43 -1.51
C CYS A 10 -17.33 -6.94 -1.22
N SER A 11 -17.77 -5.83 -1.80
CA SER A 11 -19.12 -5.25 -1.63
C SER A 11 -19.48 -4.82 -0.20
N GLU A 12 -18.50 -4.72 0.70
CA GLU A 12 -18.64 -4.08 2.02
C GLU A 12 -18.59 -2.55 1.88
N GLN A 13 -19.02 -1.83 2.92
CA GLN A 13 -18.85 -0.37 2.99
C GLN A 13 -17.37 0.01 2.85
N GLU A 14 -17.06 0.88 1.90
CA GLU A 14 -15.71 1.37 1.66
C GLU A 14 -15.49 2.71 2.37
N ASP A 15 -14.46 2.73 3.21
CA ASP A 15 -13.81 3.91 3.75
C ASP A 15 -12.28 3.74 3.66
N CYS A 16 -11.50 4.71 4.14
CA CYS A 16 -10.04 4.61 4.14
C CYS A 16 -9.54 3.38 4.91
N SER A 17 -10.09 3.09 6.09
CA SER A 17 -9.69 1.98 6.93
C SER A 17 -10.00 0.63 6.26
N HIS A 18 -11.14 0.53 5.58
CA HIS A 18 -11.48 -0.59 4.73
C HIS A 18 -10.47 -0.75 3.60
N LEU A 19 -10.32 0.28 2.78
CA LEU A 19 -9.47 0.22 1.59
C LEU A 19 -8.03 -0.17 1.92
N PHE A 20 -7.44 0.39 2.98
CA PHE A 20 -6.01 0.24 3.26
C PHE A 20 -5.66 -0.83 4.28
N ILE A 21 -6.62 -1.35 5.06
CA ILE A 21 -6.33 -2.30 6.14
C ILE A 21 -7.23 -3.53 6.05
N SER A 22 -8.55 -3.35 6.08
CA SER A 22 -9.47 -4.49 6.31
C SER A 22 -9.94 -5.20 5.04
N CYS A 23 -9.87 -4.53 3.88
CA CYS A 23 -10.28 -5.08 2.59
C CYS A 23 -9.55 -6.40 2.27
N PRO A 24 -10.27 -7.48 1.86
CA PRO A 24 -9.65 -8.75 1.49
C PRO A 24 -8.59 -8.61 0.40
N ARG A 25 -8.78 -7.67 -0.55
CA ARG A 25 -7.79 -7.41 -1.59
C ARG A 25 -6.50 -6.86 -1.00
N THR A 26 -6.59 -5.91 -0.09
CA THR A 26 -5.41 -5.32 0.56
C THR A 26 -4.74 -6.31 1.49
N LYS A 27 -5.50 -7.11 2.26
CA LYS A 27 -4.95 -8.22 3.06
C LYS A 27 -4.18 -9.22 2.21
N SER A 28 -4.72 -9.61 1.05
CA SER A 28 -4.03 -10.50 0.11
C SER A 28 -2.72 -9.90 -0.40
N PHE A 29 -2.66 -8.58 -0.62
CA PHE A 29 -1.43 -7.91 -1.02
C PHE A 29 -0.42 -7.84 0.13
N SER A 30 -0.82 -7.41 1.33
CA SER A 30 0.06 -7.36 2.49
C SER A 30 0.62 -8.73 2.87
N ALA A 31 -0.21 -9.78 2.81
CA ALA A 31 0.24 -11.16 3.00
C ALA A 31 1.31 -11.58 1.97
N SER A 32 1.19 -11.14 0.71
CA SER A 32 2.22 -11.43 -0.32
C SER A 32 3.56 -10.73 -0.06
N LEU A 33 3.55 -9.66 0.74
CA LEU A 33 4.75 -8.98 1.22
C LEU A 33 5.23 -9.54 2.57
N SER A 34 4.56 -10.55 3.14
CA SER A 34 4.79 -11.02 4.51
C SER A 34 4.66 -9.90 5.55
N ILE A 35 3.79 -8.92 5.28
CA ILE A 35 3.44 -7.84 6.20
C ILE A 35 2.06 -8.16 6.75
N ASP A 36 1.99 -8.31 8.06
CA ASP A 36 0.71 -8.46 8.73
C ASP A 36 0.14 -7.09 9.12
N LEU A 37 -0.77 -6.57 8.30
CA LEU A 37 -1.58 -5.41 8.65
C LEU A 37 -2.84 -5.81 9.45
N SER A 38 -3.09 -7.09 9.67
CA SER A 38 -4.29 -7.57 10.36
C SER A 38 -4.21 -7.38 11.88
N GLU A 39 -3.03 -7.37 12.49
CA GLU A 39 -2.86 -6.91 13.88
C GLU A 39 -3.22 -5.41 14.03
N MET A 40 -3.22 -4.68 12.92
CA MET A 40 -3.69 -3.29 12.85
C MET A 40 -5.21 -3.20 12.63
N THR A 41 -5.98 -4.27 12.78
CA THR A 41 -7.46 -4.22 12.67
C THR A 41 -8.14 -3.44 13.80
N HIS A 42 -7.46 -3.25 14.94
CA HIS A 42 -7.90 -2.34 16.01
C HIS A 42 -7.66 -0.86 15.70
N VAL A 43 -7.00 -0.58 14.58
CA VAL A 43 -6.75 0.76 14.10
C VAL A 43 -7.99 1.23 13.36
N HIS A 44 -8.81 2.01 14.06
CA HIS A 44 -9.93 2.73 13.43
C HIS A 44 -9.44 3.87 12.52
N ASP A 45 -8.16 4.23 12.59
CA ASP A 45 -7.59 5.40 11.93
C ASP A 45 -6.27 5.07 11.19
N ILE A 46 -6.30 5.20 9.86
CA ILE A 46 -5.16 4.99 8.95
C ILE A 46 -3.86 5.69 9.42
N GLU A 47 -3.96 6.79 10.17
CA GLU A 47 -2.81 7.53 10.70
C GLU A 47 -1.88 6.67 11.57
N GLN A 48 -2.41 5.65 12.26
CA GLN A 48 -1.59 4.77 13.11
C GLN A 48 -0.58 3.93 12.31
N LEU A 49 -0.77 3.75 10.99
CA LEU A 49 0.21 3.04 10.15
C LEU A 49 1.59 3.71 10.19
N TRP A 50 1.63 5.03 10.33
CA TRP A 50 2.88 5.80 10.43
C TRP A 50 3.59 5.64 11.78
N ILE A 51 2.84 5.27 12.83
CA ILE A 51 3.33 5.02 14.18
C ILE A 51 3.76 3.56 14.32
N ALA A 52 2.92 2.62 13.87
CA ALA A 52 3.14 1.18 14.00
C ALA A 52 4.36 0.67 13.22
N ASN A 53 4.80 1.39 12.19
CA ASN A 53 5.98 1.06 11.39
C ASN A 53 5.99 -0.41 10.89
N PRO A 54 5.01 -0.82 10.06
CA PRO A 54 4.90 -2.20 9.58
C PRO A 54 6.13 -2.68 8.81
N PHE A 55 6.93 -1.76 8.28
CA PHE A 55 8.14 -2.04 7.52
C PHE A 55 9.41 -2.09 8.39
N LEU A 56 9.31 -1.83 9.69
CA LEU A 56 10.43 -1.79 10.64
C LEU A 56 11.58 -0.86 10.19
N GLU A 57 11.28 0.19 9.41
CA GLU A 57 12.28 1.14 8.93
C GLU A 57 12.51 2.24 9.98
N PRO A 58 13.74 2.38 10.52
CA PRO A 58 14.03 3.37 11.56
C PRO A 58 14.10 4.81 11.03
N ASN A 59 14.47 5.02 9.76
CA ASN A 59 14.47 6.36 9.19
C ASN A 59 13.04 6.78 8.86
N GLN A 60 12.49 7.71 9.65
CA GLN A 60 11.12 8.21 9.50
C GLN A 60 10.80 8.67 8.07
N ARG A 61 11.75 9.31 7.38
CA ARG A 61 11.53 9.81 6.02
C ARG A 61 11.39 8.67 5.02
N VAL A 62 12.28 7.68 5.10
CA VAL A 62 12.24 6.46 4.27
C VAL A 62 10.97 5.67 4.59
N ARG A 63 10.66 5.46 5.87
CA ARG A 63 9.44 4.79 6.33
C ARG A 63 8.18 5.41 5.76
N THR A 64 8.01 6.73 5.93
CA THR A 64 6.86 7.47 5.39
C THR A 64 6.77 7.30 3.88
N THR A 65 7.90 7.33 3.18
CA THR A 65 7.94 7.21 1.71
C THR A 65 7.53 5.82 1.24
N VAL A 66 8.05 4.76 1.88
CA VAL A 66 7.70 3.37 1.56
C VAL A 66 6.23 3.11 1.85
N LEU A 67 5.74 3.56 3.00
CA LEU A 67 4.32 3.43 3.37
C LEU A 67 3.42 4.18 2.38
N THR A 68 3.70 5.45 2.09
CA THR A 68 2.94 6.23 1.09
C THR A 68 2.97 5.57 -0.29
N CYS A 69 4.11 5.03 -0.73
CA CYS A 69 4.22 4.31 -1.99
C CYS A 69 3.28 3.10 -2.05
N VAL A 70 3.25 2.29 -0.98
CA VAL A 70 2.39 1.11 -0.89
C VAL A 70 0.91 1.50 -0.88
N LEU A 71 0.51 2.44 -0.03
CA LEU A 71 -0.89 2.91 0.06
C LEU A 71 -1.35 3.50 -1.29
N TRP A 72 -0.50 4.29 -1.94
CA TRP A 72 -0.79 4.84 -3.26
C TRP A 72 -1.02 3.75 -4.31
N ASN A 73 -0.22 2.68 -4.28
CA ASN A 73 -0.34 1.57 -5.22
C ASN A 73 -1.57 0.68 -4.96
N VAL A 74 -2.02 0.56 -3.70
CA VAL A 74 -3.30 -0.07 -3.35
C VAL A 74 -4.47 0.77 -3.88
N TRP A 75 -4.43 2.09 -3.69
CA TRP A 75 -5.44 3.00 -4.24
C TRP A 75 -5.50 2.96 -5.76
N LYS A 76 -4.34 2.92 -6.45
CA LYS A 76 -4.27 2.74 -7.91
C LYS A 76 -4.92 1.42 -8.35
N CYS A 77 -4.74 0.33 -7.60
CA CYS A 77 -5.40 -0.95 -7.86
C CYS A 77 -6.92 -0.86 -7.75
N ARG A 78 -7.45 -0.22 -6.69
CA ARG A 78 -8.90 0.03 -6.54
C ARG A 78 -9.44 0.84 -7.72
N ASN A 79 -8.73 1.89 -8.14
CA ASN A 79 -9.15 2.70 -9.28
C ASN A 79 -9.09 1.95 -10.61
N ALA A 80 -8.09 1.10 -10.82
CA ALA A 80 -8.04 0.22 -11.99
C ALA A 80 -9.30 -0.67 -12.06
N LYS A 81 -9.72 -1.23 -10.93
CA LYS A 81 -10.94 -2.04 -10.84
C LYS A 81 -12.20 -1.23 -11.14
N VAL A 82 -12.34 -0.03 -10.55
CA VAL A 82 -13.54 0.80 -10.70
C VAL A 82 -13.67 1.37 -12.12
N PHE A 83 -12.59 1.93 -12.67
CA PHE A 83 -12.64 2.67 -13.93
C PHE A 83 -12.37 1.81 -15.16
N ARG A 84 -11.63 0.71 -15.01
CA ARG A 84 -11.25 -0.17 -16.13
C ARG A 84 -11.71 -1.61 -15.97
N GLY A 85 -12.31 -1.99 -14.83
CA GLY A 85 -12.72 -3.37 -14.57
C GLY A 85 -11.55 -4.34 -14.33
N GLU A 86 -10.33 -3.83 -14.15
CA GLU A 86 -9.11 -4.64 -14.06
C GLU A 86 -8.92 -5.26 -12.66
N ASP A 87 -8.69 -6.57 -12.61
CA ASP A 87 -8.26 -7.28 -11.39
C ASP A 87 -6.72 -7.37 -11.35
N GLU A 88 -6.08 -6.33 -10.81
CA GLU A 88 -4.61 -6.30 -10.73
C GLU A 88 -4.07 -7.32 -9.72
N THR A 89 -3.11 -8.14 -10.18
CA THR A 89 -2.42 -9.14 -9.37
C THR A 89 -1.49 -8.49 -8.34
N ASN A 90 -1.15 -9.22 -7.26
CA ASN A 90 -0.15 -8.77 -6.28
C ASN A 90 1.18 -8.39 -6.96
N ALA A 91 1.64 -9.20 -7.91
CA ALA A 91 2.87 -8.93 -8.66
C ALA A 91 2.82 -7.60 -9.43
N ARG A 92 1.67 -7.22 -9.99
CA ARG A 92 1.50 -5.94 -10.67
C ARG A 92 1.60 -4.76 -9.69
N ILE A 93 0.98 -4.88 -8.52
CA ILE A 93 1.04 -3.85 -7.47
C ILE A 93 2.48 -3.73 -6.96
N SER A 94 3.14 -4.85 -6.61
CA SER A 94 4.55 -4.88 -6.19
C SER A 94 5.47 -4.24 -7.22
N ARG A 95 5.30 -4.59 -8.50
CA ARG A 95 6.13 -4.02 -9.57
C ARG A 95 6.01 -2.50 -9.64
N ARG A 96 4.82 -1.94 -9.47
CA ARG A 96 4.66 -0.48 -9.42
C ARG A 96 5.31 0.13 -8.18
N CYS A 97 5.23 -0.52 -7.01
CA CYS A 97 5.97 -0.07 -5.83
C CYS A 97 7.48 -0.04 -6.09
N TYR A 98 8.02 -1.09 -6.72
CA TYR A 98 9.43 -1.17 -7.13
C TYR A 98 9.82 0.03 -8.02
N ASP A 99 9.04 0.27 -9.09
CA ASP A 99 9.34 1.32 -10.05
C ASP A 99 9.19 2.74 -9.41
N ASP A 100 8.13 2.96 -8.60
CA ASP A 100 7.86 4.23 -7.91
C ASP A 100 8.99 4.59 -6.91
N LEU A 101 9.51 3.62 -6.15
CA LEU A 101 10.60 3.85 -5.19
C LEU A 101 11.93 4.20 -5.87
N ARG A 102 12.21 3.64 -7.05
CA ARG A 102 13.44 3.93 -7.82
C ARG A 102 13.38 5.26 -8.54
N LEU A 103 12.18 5.71 -8.91
CA LEU A 103 11.97 7.00 -9.58
C LEU A 103 11.97 8.18 -8.61
N ASN A 104 12.05 7.95 -7.29
CA ASN A 104 11.93 9.00 -6.31
C ASN A 104 13.14 9.96 -6.31
N ARG A 105 12.91 11.21 -6.75
CA ARG A 105 13.97 12.21 -6.98
C ARG A 105 14.28 13.08 -5.76
N CYS A 106 13.41 13.10 -4.75
CA CYS A 106 13.39 14.13 -3.69
C CYS A 106 14.30 13.85 -2.48
N PHE A 107 15.29 12.96 -2.62
CA PHE A 107 16.07 12.44 -1.49
C PHE A 107 17.57 12.76 -1.56
N SER A 108 18.20 12.81 -0.39
CA SER A 108 19.67 12.82 -0.25
C SER A 108 20.26 11.53 -0.85
N SER A 109 21.54 11.52 -1.21
CA SER A 109 22.19 10.33 -1.78
C SER A 109 22.10 9.10 -0.86
N SER A 110 22.15 9.31 0.47
CA SER A 110 22.02 8.24 1.47
C SER A 110 20.60 7.67 1.52
N ASP A 111 19.58 8.53 1.54
CA ASP A 111 18.18 8.07 1.57
C ASP A 111 17.78 7.40 0.23
N LYS A 112 18.32 7.86 -0.91
CA LYS A 112 18.12 7.22 -2.22
C LYS A 112 18.59 5.76 -2.21
N ASN A 113 19.77 5.49 -1.63
CA ASN A 113 20.27 4.11 -1.54
C ASN A 113 19.35 3.23 -0.68
N LYS A 114 18.79 3.77 0.41
CA LYS A 114 17.81 3.05 1.23
C LYS A 114 16.52 2.77 0.47
N LEU A 115 16.00 3.73 -0.29
CA LEU A 115 14.80 3.54 -1.12
C LEU A 115 15.04 2.53 -2.25
N ILE A 116 16.24 2.51 -2.86
CA ILE A 116 16.62 1.49 -3.84
C ILE A 116 16.69 0.11 -3.16
N GLY A 117 17.25 0.01 -1.96
CA GLY A 117 17.23 -1.22 -1.16
C GLY A 117 15.80 -1.71 -0.91
N TRP A 118 14.91 -0.79 -0.51
CA TRP A 118 13.49 -1.08 -0.35
C TRP A 118 12.80 -1.44 -1.67
N SER A 119 13.22 -0.91 -2.82
CA SER A 119 12.62 -1.31 -4.10
C SER A 119 12.77 -2.81 -4.34
N SER A 120 13.92 -3.40 -3.99
CA SER A 120 14.19 -4.84 -4.14
C SER A 120 13.28 -5.73 -3.27
N PHE A 121 12.69 -5.19 -2.20
CA PHE A 121 11.67 -5.92 -1.43
C PHE A 121 10.39 -6.17 -2.25
N PHE A 122 10.12 -5.33 -3.25
CA PHE A 122 8.94 -5.41 -4.12
C PHE A 122 9.22 -6.04 -5.50
N SER A 123 10.43 -6.56 -5.74
CA SER A 123 10.80 -7.16 -7.04
C SER A 123 10.22 -8.55 -7.25
#